data_AF-X1QXL4-F1
#
_entry.id   AF-X1QXL4-F1
#
_cell.length_a   1.000
_cell.length_b   1.000
_cell.length_c   1.000
_cell.angle_alpha   90.00
_cell.angle_beta   90.00
_cell.angle_gamma   90.00
#
_symmetry.space_group_name_H-M   'P 1'
#
loop_
_entity.id
_entity.type
_entity.pdbx_description
1 polymer ?
#
loop_
_entity_poly.entity_id
_entity_poly.type
_entity_poly.pdbx_seq_one_letter_code
_entity_poly.pdbx_strand_id
1 'polypeptide(L)' 'MHERLSQILAPYQGQRGALIPVLQKVQEELGYLPEEAISEIAYFLGISDSEVYGVASFLCSVSI' A
#
# COMPACT_ATOMS: atom_id res chain seq x y z
N MET A 1 -3.75 -6.82 12.60
CA MET A 1 -3.80 -5.89 11.45
C MET A 1 -2.97 -6.43 10.30
N HIS A 2 -1.74 -6.91 10.56
CA HIS A 2 -0.89 -7.64 9.62
C HIS A 2 -1.58 -8.70 8.77
N GLU A 3 -2.36 -9.63 9.35
CA GLU A 3 -2.93 -10.73 8.55
C GLU A 3 -3.86 -10.27 7.42
N ARG A 4 -4.63 -9.19 7.62
CA ARG A 4 -5.48 -8.63 6.55
C ARG A 4 -4.66 -7.97 5.46
N LEU A 5 -3.64 -7.20 5.82
CA LEU A 5 -2.71 -6.60 4.85
C LEU A 5 -2.00 -7.68 4.05
N SER A 6 -1.47 -8.72 4.70
CA SER A 6 -0.82 -9.83 4.01
C SER A 6 -1.75 -10.54 3.03
N GLN A 7 -3.04 -10.70 3.34
CA GLN A 7 -4.02 -11.26 2.40
C GLN A 7 -4.29 -10.34 1.21
N ILE A 8 -4.37 -9.02 1.45
CA ILE A 8 -4.53 -8.01 0.38
C ILE A 8 -3.28 -7.97 -0.51
N LEU A 9 -2.09 -8.15 0.06
CA LEU A 9 -0.79 -8.07 -0.60
C LEU A 9 -0.39 -9.37 -1.32
N ALA A 10 -0.82 -10.53 -0.85
CA ALA A 10 -0.52 -11.85 -1.42
C ALA A 10 -0.69 -11.93 -2.96
N PRO A 11 -1.79 -11.44 -3.58
CA PRO A 11 -1.94 -11.49 -5.04
C PRO A 11 -0.98 -10.56 -5.81
N TYR A 12 -0.37 -9.58 -5.13
CA TYR A 12 0.53 -8.61 -5.72
C TYR A 12 2.01 -8.99 -5.53
N GLN A 13 2.30 -10.10 -4.86
CA GLN A 13 3.65 -10.57 -4.60
C GLN A 13 4.42 -10.81 -5.91
N GLY A 14 5.57 -10.15 -6.08
CA GLY A 14 6.42 -10.29 -7.26
C GLY A 14 5.98 -9.49 -8.49
N GLN A 15 4.89 -8.71 -8.42
CA GLN A 15 4.51 -7.78 -9.49
C GLN A 15 5.25 -6.44 -9.33
N ARG A 16 6.13 -6.14 -10.29
CA ARG A 16 6.74 -4.80 -10.40
C ARG A 16 5.65 -3.78 -10.73
N GLY A 17 5.54 -2.73 -9.92
CA GLY A 17 4.54 -1.66 -10.10
C GLY A 17 3.19 -1.90 -9.42
N ALA A 18 3.06 -2.93 -8.58
CA ALA A 18 1.83 -3.18 -7.83
C ALA A 18 1.58 -2.19 -6.67
N LEU A 19 2.46 -1.23 -6.44
CA LEU A 19 2.36 -0.23 -5.37
C LEU A 19 1.03 0.54 -5.39
N ILE A 20 0.64 1.09 -6.55
CA ILE A 20 -0.58 1.86 -6.71
C ILE A 20 -1.84 1.02 -6.42
N PRO A 21 -2.06 -0.13 -7.08
CA PRO A 21 -3.25 -0.94 -6.83
C PRO A 21 -3.29 -1.49 -5.39
N VAL A 22 -2.14 -1.80 -4.80
CA VAL A 22 -2.05 -2.20 -3.39
C VAL A 22 -2.52 -1.08 -2.46
N LEU A 23 -1.99 0.14 -2.64
CA LEU A 23 -2.34 1.28 -1.80
C LEU A 23 -3.84 1.63 -1.93
N GLN A 24 -4.39 1.61 -3.15
CA GLN A 24 -5.82 1.80 -3.37
C GLN A 24 -6.65 0.73 -2.66
N LYS A 25 -6.27 -0.55 -2.79
CA LYS A 25 -6.98 -1.66 -2.16
C LYS A 25 -7.00 -1.54 -0.63
N VAL A 26 -5.86 -1.19 -0.04
CA VAL A 26 -5.74 -0.97 1.40
C VAL A 26 -6.57 0.23 1.84
N GLN A 27 -6.57 1.31 1.08
CA GLN A 27 -7.38 2.50 1.35
C GLN A 27 -8.88 2.23 1.20
N GLU A 28 -9.33 1.43 0.22
CA GLU A 28 -10.72 1.01 0.08
C GLU A 28 -11.19 0.15 1.27
N GLU A 29 -10.34 -0.78 1.73
CA GLU A 29 -10.68 -1.70 2.82
C GLU A 29 -10.64 -1.03 4.21
N LEU A 30 -9.69 -0.12 4.44
CA LEU A 30 -9.49 0.55 5.74
C LEU A 30 -10.13 1.94 5.80
N GLY A 31 -10.46 2.56 4.66
CA GLY A 31 -10.90 3.94 4.55
C GLY A 31 -9.78 4.98 4.70
N TYR A 32 -8.58 4.57 5.08
CA TYR A 32 -7.39 5.41 5.24
C TYR A 32 -6.11 4.57 5.18
N LEU A 33 -4.97 5.24 4.96
CA LEU A 33 -3.65 4.61 4.89
C LEU A 33 -2.84 4.95 6.15
N PRO A 34 -2.80 4.06 7.17
CA PRO A 34 -1.93 4.25 8.32
C PRO A 34 -0.46 4.05 7.95
N GLU A 35 0.45 4.70 8.68
CA GLU A 35 1.90 4.60 8.48
C GLU A 35 2.41 3.15 8.60
N GLU A 36 1.80 2.36 9.48
CA GLU A 36 2.06 0.92 9.61
C GLU A 36 1.78 0.16 8.30
N ALA A 37 0.68 0.50 7.60
CA ALA A 37 0.38 -0.12 6.31
C ALA A 37 1.39 0.30 5.24
N ILE A 38 1.80 1.57 5.22
CA ILE A 38 2.84 2.08 4.29
C ILE A 38 4.16 1.31 4.49
N SER A 39 4.59 1.14 5.75
CA SER A 39 5.82 0.43 6.08
C SER A 39 5.75 -1.05 5.69
N GLU A 40 4.61 -1.71 5.93
CA GLU A 40 4.40 -3.11 5.52
C GLU A 40 4.41 -3.27 4.00
N ILE A 41 3.78 -2.34 3.27
CA ILE A 41 3.76 -2.34 1.80
C ILE A 41 5.18 -2.15 1.25
N ALA A 42 5.95 -1.24 1.83
CA ALA A 42 7.35 -0.99 1.46
C ALA A 42 8.19 -2.26 1.65
N TYR A 43 8.08 -2.90 2.82
CA TYR A 43 8.77 -4.14 3.11
C TYR A 43 8.36 -5.29 2.17
N PHE A 44 7.06 -5.41 1.89
CA PHE A 44 6.52 -6.47 1.04
C PHE A 44 6.91 -6.32 -0.43
N LEU A 45 6.92 -5.09 -0.94
CA LEU A 45 7.31 -4.78 -2.32
C LEU A 45 8.83 -4.65 -2.51
N GLY A 46 9.59 -4.56 -1.41
CA GLY A 46 11.05 -4.39 -1.43
C GLY A 46 11.48 -3.03 -1.96
N ILE A 47 10.69 -1.98 -1.72
CA ILE A 47 10.97 -0.59 -2.12
C ILE A 47 11.10 0.30 -0.87
N SER A 48 11.67 1.49 -1.05
CA SER A 48 11.87 2.43 0.04
C SER A 48 10.54 2.99 0.58
N ASP A 49 10.47 3.18 1.90
CA ASP A 49 9.35 3.85 2.58
C ASP A 49 8.98 5.19 1.92
N SER A 50 9.97 5.96 1.51
CA SER A 50 9.80 7.29 0.92
C SER A 50 9.12 7.23 -0.44
N GLU A 51 9.35 6.17 -1.21
CA GLU A 51 8.68 5.95 -2.50
C GLU A 51 7.20 5.60 -2.29
N VAL A 52 6.92 4.72 -1.32
CA VAL A 52 5.55 4.37 -0.92
C VAL A 52 4.81 5.59 -0.36
N TYR A 53 5.47 6.37 0.51
CA TYR A 53 4.89 7.55 1.15
C TYR A 53 4.55 8.63 0.13
N GLY A 54 5.43 8.84 -0.86
CA GLY A 54 5.15 9.72 -1.99
C GLY A 54 3.86 9.31 -2.71
N VAL A 55 3.77 8.05 -3.14
CA VAL A 55 2.59 7.54 -3.85
C VAL A 55 1.33 7.56 -2.98
N ALA A 56 1.43 7.19 -1.70
CA ALA A 56 0.32 7.23 -0.75
C ALA A 56 -0.22 8.65 -0.54
N SER A 57 0.67 9.65 -0.41
CA SER A 57 0.30 11.06 -0.29
C SER A 57 -0.41 11.57 -1.57
N PHE A 58 0.05 11.15 -2.74
CA PHE A 58 -0.63 11.43 -4.02
C PHE A 58 -2.03 10.79 -4.09
N LEU A 59 -2.20 9.55 -3.63
CA LEU A 59 -3.50 8.87 -3.63
C LEU A 59 -4.50 9.48 -2.63
N CYS A 60 -4.04 9.91 -1.46
CA CYS A 60 -4.89 10.57 -0.47
C CYS A 60 -5.45 11.92 -0.97
N SER A 61 -4.74 12.60 -1.88
CA SER A 61 -5.17 13.84 -2.52
C SER A 61 -6.22 13.60 -3.63
N VAL A 62 -6.19 12.43 -4.27
CA VAL A 62 -7.18 12.03 -5.29
C VAL A 62 -8.39 11.41 -4.58
N SER A 63 -9.25 12.26 -4.01
CA SER A 63 -10.64 11.88 -3.73
C SER A 63 -11.42 11.97 -5.05
N ILE A 64 -11.81 10.82 -5.61
CA ILE A 64 -12.83 10.70 -6.66
C ILE A 64 -14.12 10.20 -6.02
#